data_AF-A0A6M3JXR6-F1
#
_entry.id   AF-A0A6M3JXR6-F1
#
_cell.length_a   1.000
_cell.length_b   1.000
_cell.length_c   1.000
_cell.angle_alpha   90.00
_cell.angle_beta   90.00
_cell.angle_gamma   90.00
#
_symmetry.space_group_name_H-M   'P 1'
#
loop_
_entity.id
_entity.type
_entity.pdbx_description
1 polymer ?
#
loop_
_entity_poly.entity_id
_entity_poly.type
_entity_poly.pdbx_seq_one_letter_code
_entity_poly.pdbx_strand_id
1 'polypeptide(L)'
;IMNKIKRKFCECGCNEPVNKKKRFVRGHHLRLAKFRIKEFSKESNEKRINSVKEYYETHSHSKKGKILYKGKFVDKEKVILLLCKCGCGEKVEKLNNNYIHGHNPTIISKGRIPWNKGLKGVQVPWNKGTGKARISILCKCGCGEMTALGKSYISGHNQIGKKQSKESIKKRVLKCKGQKRPDGNWNPWTKGLTKENSSIIKKMAKKTSKTMKEKFLDPKFCDKWFESHGVLPNKFEMKIDNILQEIFPNEWKYVGNFDTFIGGKCPDFLNINGQKKLIECFGDYWHKKEDEKERKDHFKKYGFDTLFIWEHELKSEKRIKNKIEKFYNR
;
A
#
# COMPACT_ATOMS: atom_id res chain seq x y z
N ILE A 1 39.71 33.25 42.30
CA ILE A 1 38.34 33.64 41.88
C ILE A 1 37.83 32.58 40.92
N MET A 2 37.01 31.62 41.39
CA MET A 2 36.44 30.57 40.52
C MET A 2 35.21 31.10 39.79
N ASN A 3 35.28 31.19 38.47
CA ASN A 3 34.17 31.61 37.61
C ASN A 3 33.07 30.55 37.61
N LYS A 4 31.97 30.79 38.34
CA LYS A 4 30.77 29.93 38.32
C LYS A 4 30.09 30.05 36.95
N ILE A 5 30.30 29.06 36.09
CA ILE A 5 29.60 28.96 34.80
C ILE A 5 28.10 28.74 35.07
N LYS A 6 27.27 29.75 34.79
CA LYS A 6 25.80 29.63 34.84
C LYS A 6 25.33 28.58 33.82
N ARG A 7 24.85 27.43 34.32
CA ARG A 7 24.19 26.39 33.50
C ARG A 7 22.73 26.79 33.28
N LYS A 8 22.24 26.64 32.05
CA LYS A 8 20.83 26.85 31.68
C LYS A 8 20.08 25.54 31.83
N PHE A 9 18.89 25.55 32.42
CA PHE A 9 18.07 24.36 32.66
C PHE A 9 16.85 24.32 31.73
N CYS A 10 16.33 23.11 31.51
CA CYS A 10 15.19 22.85 30.64
C CYS A 10 13.91 23.54 31.15
N GLU A 11 13.23 24.27 30.26
CA GLU A 11 12.02 25.05 30.61
C GLU A 11 10.78 24.19 30.89
N CYS A 12 10.83 22.86 30.70
CA CYS A 12 9.70 21.99 31.04
C CYS A 12 9.62 21.62 32.52
N GLY A 13 10.50 22.17 33.38
CA GLY A 13 10.52 21.92 34.82
C GLY A 13 11.21 20.63 35.27
N CYS A 14 11.95 19.94 34.39
CA CYS A 14 12.65 18.70 34.75
C CYS A 14 14.04 18.90 35.36
N ASN A 15 14.52 20.15 35.49
CA ASN A 15 15.85 20.50 36.01
C ASN A 15 17.05 19.86 35.28
N GLU A 16 16.88 19.36 34.06
CA GLU A 16 17.98 18.85 33.24
C GLU A 16 18.75 20.01 32.57
N PRO A 17 20.09 20.00 32.54
CA PRO A 17 20.87 21.04 31.90
C PRO A 17 20.69 21.00 30.38
N VAL A 18 20.53 22.18 29.78
CA VAL A 18 20.41 22.35 28.33
C VAL A 18 21.58 23.15 27.80
N ASN A 19 21.95 22.86 26.54
CA ASN A 19 22.89 23.71 25.81
C ASN A 19 22.36 25.16 25.82
N LYS A 20 23.23 26.17 26.01
CA LYS A 20 22.85 27.60 26.07
C LYS A 20 21.92 28.04 24.94
N LYS A 21 22.07 27.46 23.73
CA LYS A 21 21.26 27.76 22.54
C LYS A 21 19.91 27.02 22.47
N LYS A 22 19.61 26.10 23.40
CA LYS A 22 18.39 25.29 23.40
C LYS A 22 17.50 25.62 24.60
N ARG A 23 16.18 25.53 24.41
CA ARG A 23 15.17 25.73 25.47
C ARG A 23 14.78 24.42 26.17
N PHE A 24 14.92 23.29 25.47
CA PHE A 24 14.51 21.97 25.94
C PHE A 24 15.55 20.89 25.64
N VAL A 25 15.55 19.83 26.45
CA VAL A 25 16.29 18.57 26.18
C VAL A 25 15.66 17.87 24.97
N ARG A 26 16.50 17.33 24.08
CA ARG A 26 16.05 16.62 22.88
C ARG A 26 15.17 15.43 23.29
N GLY A 27 13.88 15.45 22.93
CA GLY A 27 12.92 14.37 23.17
C GLY A 27 11.79 14.64 24.18
N HIS A 28 11.83 15.73 24.94
CA HIS A 28 10.85 15.97 26.02
C HIS A 28 9.41 16.31 25.58
N HIS A 29 9.20 16.89 24.39
CA HIS A 29 7.85 17.28 23.96
C HIS A 29 6.93 16.10 23.60
N LEU A 30 7.47 14.92 23.31
CA LEU A 30 6.66 13.75 22.93
C LEU A 30 5.97 13.07 24.11
N ARG A 31 6.43 13.31 25.35
CA ARG A 31 5.82 12.73 26.56
C ARG A 31 4.62 13.54 27.08
N LEU A 32 4.72 14.87 27.10
CA LEU A 32 3.66 15.73 27.66
C LEU A 32 2.40 15.78 26.77
N ALA A 33 2.54 15.71 25.45
CA ALA A 33 1.39 15.70 24.54
C ALA A 33 0.55 14.42 24.63
N LYS A 34 1.15 13.29 25.04
CA LYS A 34 0.45 11.99 25.12
C LYS A 34 -0.37 11.80 26.39
N PHE A 35 -0.01 12.48 27.47
CA PHE A 35 -0.71 12.34 28.76
C PHE A 35 -2.01 13.15 28.78
N ARG A 36 -2.01 14.40 28.28
CA ARG A 36 -3.18 15.29 28.33
C ARG A 36 -4.35 14.89 27.40
N ILE A 37 -4.08 14.16 26.32
CA ILE A 37 -5.12 13.78 25.32
C ILE A 37 -5.97 12.59 25.77
N LYS A 38 -5.45 11.73 26.68
CA LYS A 38 -6.15 10.50 27.05
C LYS A 38 -7.33 10.71 27.99
N GLU A 39 -7.22 11.61 28.96
CA GLU A 39 -8.26 11.79 29.98
C GLU A 39 -9.45 12.62 29.49
N PHE A 40 -9.22 13.65 28.66
CA PHE A 40 -10.30 14.50 28.13
C PHE A 40 -11.24 13.78 27.13
N SER A 41 -10.84 12.62 26.60
CA SER A 41 -11.54 11.97 25.47
C SER A 41 -12.66 11.00 25.86
N LYS A 42 -12.66 10.45 27.08
CA LYS A 42 -13.67 9.45 27.47
C LYS A 42 -14.97 10.10 27.93
N GLU A 43 -14.89 11.09 28.80
CA GLU A 43 -16.06 11.75 29.39
C GLU A 43 -16.88 12.53 28.35
N SER A 44 -16.21 13.20 27.41
CA SER A 44 -16.86 13.95 26.34
C SER A 44 -17.62 13.03 25.35
N ASN A 45 -17.12 11.80 25.15
CA ASN A 45 -17.71 10.88 24.19
C ASN A 45 -18.95 10.17 24.76
N GLU A 46 -18.95 9.84 26.06
CA GLU A 46 -20.12 9.30 26.75
C GLU A 46 -21.28 10.31 26.81
N LYS A 47 -20.98 11.58 27.13
CA LYS A 47 -21.98 12.66 27.10
C LYS A 47 -22.63 12.81 25.72
N ARG A 48 -21.84 12.68 24.65
CA ARG A 48 -22.36 12.75 23.26
C ARG A 48 -23.22 11.54 22.89
N ILE A 49 -22.83 10.34 23.31
CA ILE A 49 -23.61 9.11 23.05
C ILE A 49 -24.95 9.16 23.78
N ASN A 50 -24.97 9.62 25.03
CA ASN A 50 -26.20 9.71 25.82
C ASN A 50 -27.16 10.77 25.27
N SER A 51 -26.67 11.95 24.86
CA SER A 51 -27.50 12.97 24.20
C SER A 51 -28.14 12.48 22.90
N VAL A 52 -27.43 11.69 22.10
CA VAL A 52 -27.99 11.11 20.87
C VAL A 52 -29.06 10.06 21.20
N LYS A 53 -28.83 9.20 22.20
CA LYS A 53 -29.83 8.21 22.63
C LYS A 53 -31.10 8.88 23.14
N GLU A 54 -30.95 9.88 24.00
CA GLU A 54 -32.08 10.65 24.55
C GLU A 54 -32.90 11.32 23.44
N TYR A 55 -32.23 11.92 22.44
CA TYR A 55 -32.91 12.49 21.27
C TYR A 55 -33.74 11.44 20.50
N TYR A 56 -33.18 10.26 20.23
CA TYR A 56 -33.94 9.22 19.52
C TYR A 56 -35.05 8.59 20.37
N GLU A 57 -34.89 8.49 21.68
CA GLU A 57 -35.94 7.97 22.58
C GLU A 57 -37.10 8.95 22.71
N THR A 58 -36.82 10.25 22.75
CA THR A 58 -37.82 11.30 22.94
C THR A 58 -38.43 11.83 21.62
N HIS A 59 -37.68 11.80 20.51
CA HIS A 59 -38.07 12.41 19.23
C HIS A 59 -38.13 11.44 18.04
N SER A 60 -37.98 10.12 18.22
CA SER A 60 -38.22 9.15 17.14
C SER A 60 -39.72 9.02 16.83
N HIS A 61 -40.20 9.89 15.94
CA HIS A 61 -41.57 9.93 15.44
C HIS A 61 -42.02 8.65 14.69
N SER A 62 -41.12 7.69 14.45
CA SER A 62 -41.45 6.43 13.76
C SER A 62 -42.32 5.47 14.59
N LYS A 63 -42.46 5.68 15.93
CA LYS A 63 -43.23 4.78 16.80
C LYS A 63 -44.71 5.14 16.98
N LYS A 64 -45.18 6.33 16.60
CA LYS A 64 -46.55 6.81 16.94
C LYS A 64 -47.54 6.85 15.76
N GLY A 65 -47.46 5.90 14.82
CA GLY A 65 -48.49 5.72 13.78
C GLY A 65 -48.75 6.92 12.85
N LYS A 66 -47.95 7.99 12.92
CA LYS A 66 -48.12 9.23 12.16
C LYS A 66 -47.01 9.37 11.12
N ILE A 67 -47.36 9.85 9.94
CA ILE A 67 -46.43 10.13 8.83
C ILE A 67 -46.54 11.60 8.43
N LEU A 68 -45.44 12.18 7.95
CA LEU A 68 -45.44 13.54 7.42
C LEU A 68 -45.99 13.54 5.98
N TYR A 69 -47.16 14.14 5.76
CA TYR A 69 -47.78 14.27 4.45
C TYR A 69 -48.14 15.73 4.18
N LYS A 70 -47.66 16.29 3.07
CA LYS A 70 -47.82 17.72 2.70
C LYS A 70 -47.48 18.69 3.85
N GLY A 71 -46.42 18.39 4.60
CA GLY A 71 -45.93 19.26 5.68
C GLY A 71 -46.68 19.15 7.02
N LYS A 72 -47.65 18.24 7.16
CA LYS A 72 -48.36 17.98 8.43
C LYS A 72 -48.25 16.50 8.82
N PHE A 73 -48.16 16.21 10.11
CA PHE A 73 -48.19 14.83 10.60
C PHE A 73 -49.63 14.31 10.65
N VAL A 74 -49.91 13.23 9.92
CA VAL A 74 -51.24 12.60 9.82
C VAL A 74 -51.15 11.13 10.21
N ASP A 75 -52.20 10.58 10.81
CA ASP A 75 -52.28 9.15 11.14
C ASP A 75 -52.20 8.33 9.85
N LYS A 76 -51.35 7.30 9.83
CA LYS A 76 -51.06 6.47 8.66
C LYS A 76 -52.32 5.83 8.08
N GLU A 77 -53.28 5.49 8.94
CA GLU A 77 -54.58 4.89 8.59
C GLU A 77 -55.56 5.89 7.94
N LYS A 78 -55.40 7.20 8.20
CA LYS A 78 -56.26 8.24 7.63
C LYS A 78 -55.81 8.72 6.26
N VAL A 79 -54.66 8.25 5.77
CA VAL A 79 -54.21 8.63 4.43
C VAL A 79 -54.83 7.71 3.38
N ILE A 80 -55.89 8.23 2.75
CA ILE A 80 -56.56 7.59 1.63
C ILE A 80 -55.56 7.45 0.48
N LEU A 81 -55.18 6.21 0.16
CA LEU A 81 -54.37 5.92 -1.02
C LEU A 81 -55.20 6.23 -2.28
N LEU A 82 -54.64 7.08 -3.15
CA LEU A 82 -55.29 7.47 -4.39
C LEU A 82 -55.46 6.26 -5.33
N LEU A 83 -56.45 6.33 -6.21
CA LEU A 83 -56.56 5.38 -7.32
C LEU A 83 -55.50 5.69 -8.37
N CYS A 84 -55.04 4.65 -9.05
CA CYS A 84 -54.06 4.73 -10.12
C CYS A 84 -54.57 5.61 -11.26
N LYS A 85 -53.80 6.63 -11.65
CA LYS A 85 -54.21 7.62 -12.67
C LYS A 85 -54.32 7.06 -14.09
N CYS A 86 -53.94 5.81 -14.32
CA CYS A 86 -54.17 5.16 -15.61
C CYS A 86 -55.65 4.78 -15.85
N GLY A 87 -56.51 4.87 -14.82
CA GLY A 87 -57.92 4.51 -14.91
C GLY A 87 -58.25 3.05 -14.61
N CYS A 88 -57.28 2.22 -14.18
CA CYS A 88 -57.52 0.81 -13.86
C CYS A 88 -58.38 0.56 -12.60
N GLY A 89 -58.67 1.59 -11.81
CA GLY A 89 -59.48 1.45 -10.59
C GLY A 89 -58.74 0.87 -9.37
N GLU A 90 -57.45 0.53 -9.48
CA GLU A 90 -56.66 0.00 -8.37
C GLU A 90 -55.99 1.10 -7.52
N LYS A 91 -55.79 0.85 -6.22
CA LYS A 91 -55.14 1.79 -5.28
C LYS A 91 -53.61 1.75 -5.43
N VAL A 92 -52.94 2.90 -5.37
CA VAL A 92 -51.46 2.95 -5.35
C VAL A 92 -50.89 2.57 -3.98
N GLU A 93 -49.91 1.65 -3.96
CA GLU A 93 -49.30 1.15 -2.72
C GLU A 93 -48.44 2.19 -1.96
N LYS A 94 -48.03 3.27 -2.63
CA LYS A 94 -47.13 4.29 -2.06
C LYS A 94 -47.76 5.67 -2.17
N LEU A 95 -47.74 6.41 -1.04
CA LEU A 95 -48.38 7.72 -0.87
C LEU A 95 -48.00 8.79 -1.91
N ASN A 96 -46.85 8.66 -2.57
CA ASN A 96 -46.35 9.64 -3.55
C ASN A 96 -46.37 9.11 -5.00
N ASN A 97 -46.89 7.91 -5.23
CA ASN A 97 -46.98 7.35 -6.57
C ASN A 97 -48.33 7.73 -7.21
N ASN A 98 -48.29 8.13 -8.48
CA ASN A 98 -49.50 8.36 -9.28
C ASN A 98 -49.97 7.11 -10.02
N TYR A 99 -49.11 6.10 -10.16
CA TYR A 99 -49.36 4.87 -10.91
C TYR A 99 -48.88 3.66 -10.11
N ILE A 100 -49.57 2.53 -10.26
CA ILE A 100 -49.04 1.24 -9.84
C ILE A 100 -47.88 0.84 -10.76
N HIS A 101 -47.04 -0.09 -10.30
CA HIS A 101 -45.87 -0.50 -11.08
C HIS A 101 -46.31 -1.05 -12.45
N GLY A 102 -45.70 -0.55 -13.53
CA GLY A 102 -46.06 -0.93 -14.91
C GLY A 102 -47.18 -0.10 -15.55
N HIS A 103 -47.94 0.68 -14.79
CA HIS A 103 -49.11 1.43 -15.29
C HIS A 103 -48.80 2.87 -15.70
N ASN A 104 -47.52 3.26 -15.76
CA ASN A 104 -47.14 4.60 -16.17
C ASN A 104 -47.19 4.72 -17.71
N PRO A 105 -48.15 5.46 -18.29
CA PRO A 105 -48.34 5.54 -19.74
C PRO A 105 -47.16 6.18 -20.48
N THR A 106 -46.27 6.90 -19.78
CA THR A 106 -45.03 7.41 -20.38
C THR A 106 -44.02 6.31 -20.73
N ILE A 107 -44.19 5.08 -20.20
CA ILE A 107 -43.35 3.92 -20.52
C ILE A 107 -43.89 3.16 -21.76
N ILE A 108 -45.18 3.32 -22.08
CA ILE A 108 -45.81 2.70 -23.26
C ILE A 108 -45.96 3.78 -24.34
N SER A 109 -44.86 4.13 -25.00
CA SER A 109 -44.91 5.09 -26.11
C SER A 109 -45.73 4.51 -27.28
N LYS A 110 -46.82 5.18 -27.62
CA LYS A 110 -47.70 4.92 -28.78
C LYS A 110 -46.88 4.67 -30.06
N GLY A 111 -47.12 3.53 -30.72
CA GLY A 111 -46.99 3.40 -32.17
C GLY A 111 -45.65 2.98 -32.80
N ARG A 112 -44.66 2.45 -32.07
CA ARG A 112 -43.46 1.88 -32.72
C ARG A 112 -43.57 0.36 -32.86
N ILE A 113 -43.59 -0.11 -34.12
CA ILE A 113 -43.40 -1.52 -34.45
C ILE A 113 -42.03 -1.95 -33.90
N PRO A 114 -41.93 -3.03 -33.09
CA PRO A 114 -40.65 -3.50 -32.59
C PRO A 114 -39.76 -3.91 -33.77
N TRP A 115 -38.56 -3.34 -33.90
CA TRP A 115 -37.68 -3.61 -35.07
C TRP A 115 -37.35 -5.11 -35.21
N ASN A 116 -37.50 -5.90 -34.14
CA ASN A 116 -37.09 -7.30 -34.05
C ASN A 116 -38.13 -8.34 -34.54
N LYS A 117 -39.19 -7.96 -35.26
CA LYS A 117 -40.04 -8.96 -35.93
C LYS A 117 -39.31 -9.50 -37.17
N GLY A 118 -38.60 -10.63 -37.02
CA GLY A 118 -38.06 -11.40 -38.15
C GLY A 118 -36.60 -11.85 -38.05
N LEU A 119 -35.80 -11.31 -37.12
CA LEU A 119 -34.38 -11.67 -36.99
C LEU A 119 -34.17 -12.57 -35.75
N LYS A 120 -34.28 -13.89 -35.96
CA LYS A 120 -33.84 -14.88 -34.97
C LYS A 120 -32.31 -14.82 -34.84
N GLY A 121 -31.81 -14.44 -33.67
CA GLY A 121 -30.43 -14.72 -33.25
C GLY A 121 -29.48 -13.54 -33.07
N VAL A 122 -29.86 -12.30 -33.39
CA VAL A 122 -28.98 -11.13 -33.17
C VAL A 122 -29.52 -10.26 -32.04
N GLN A 123 -29.18 -10.61 -30.79
CA GLN A 123 -29.37 -9.72 -29.65
C GLN A 123 -28.39 -8.55 -29.76
N VAL A 124 -28.79 -7.48 -30.45
CA VAL A 124 -28.13 -6.19 -30.30
C VAL A 124 -28.81 -5.47 -29.13
N PRO A 125 -28.09 -5.11 -28.05
CA PRO A 125 -28.68 -4.32 -26.97
C PRO A 125 -29.24 -3.01 -27.54
N TRP A 126 -30.46 -2.63 -27.15
CA TRP A 126 -31.23 -1.50 -27.72
C TRP A 126 -30.50 -0.15 -27.69
N ASN A 127 -29.38 -0.10 -26.97
CA ASN A 127 -28.60 1.07 -26.59
C ASN A 127 -27.49 1.37 -27.61
N LYS A 128 -27.26 0.51 -28.61
CA LYS A 128 -26.26 0.74 -29.67
C LYS A 128 -26.79 1.80 -30.65
N GLY A 129 -26.31 3.04 -30.50
CA GLY A 129 -26.48 4.12 -31.50
C GLY A 129 -27.22 5.37 -31.03
N THR A 130 -27.89 5.37 -29.87
CA THR A 130 -28.60 6.57 -29.34
C THR A 130 -27.75 7.44 -28.41
N GLY A 131 -26.43 7.23 -28.41
CA GLY A 131 -25.50 8.02 -27.63
C GLY A 131 -25.38 9.43 -28.22
N LYS A 132 -26.19 10.38 -27.74
CA LYS A 132 -25.84 11.81 -27.83
C LYS A 132 -24.37 11.95 -27.44
N ALA A 133 -23.57 12.68 -28.22
CA ALA A 133 -22.18 12.99 -27.87
C ALA A 133 -22.17 13.55 -26.44
N ARG A 134 -21.68 12.73 -25.51
CA ARG A 134 -21.74 13.01 -24.08
C ARG A 134 -20.32 13.32 -23.65
N ILE A 135 -20.13 14.54 -23.20
CA ILE A 135 -18.83 15.07 -22.79
C ILE A 135 -18.36 14.25 -21.59
N SER A 136 -17.38 13.36 -21.83
CA SER A 136 -16.60 12.78 -20.74
C SER A 136 -15.69 13.87 -20.17
N ILE A 137 -15.58 13.90 -18.85
CA ILE A 137 -14.68 14.81 -18.15
C ILE A 137 -13.42 14.05 -17.76
N LEU A 138 -12.29 14.75 -17.71
CA LEU A 138 -11.04 14.19 -17.21
C LEU A 138 -11.18 13.81 -15.74
N CYS A 139 -10.58 12.69 -15.36
CA CYS A 139 -10.60 12.19 -13.98
C CYS A 139 -9.90 13.19 -13.04
N LYS A 140 -10.61 13.63 -12.00
CA LYS A 140 -10.12 14.64 -11.05
C LYS A 140 -8.91 14.20 -10.20
N CYS A 141 -8.48 12.93 -10.28
CA CYS A 141 -7.25 12.49 -9.62
C CYS A 141 -5.97 12.88 -10.40
N GLY A 142 -6.10 13.47 -11.60
CA GLY A 142 -4.96 13.89 -12.41
C GLY A 142 -4.33 12.79 -13.27
N CYS A 143 -4.95 11.61 -13.40
CA CYS A 143 -4.40 10.51 -14.21
C CYS A 143 -4.51 10.72 -15.74
N GLY A 144 -5.17 11.79 -16.20
CA GLY A 144 -5.35 12.09 -17.62
C GLY A 144 -6.41 11.24 -18.34
N GLU A 145 -6.95 10.20 -17.69
CA GLU A 145 -7.99 9.35 -18.29
C GLU A 145 -9.40 9.95 -18.14
N MET A 146 -10.28 9.62 -19.10
CA MET A 146 -11.67 10.08 -19.17
C MET A 146 -12.59 9.28 -18.23
N THR A 147 -13.47 9.95 -17.49
CA THR A 147 -14.40 9.28 -16.57
C THR A 147 -15.66 8.79 -17.29
N ALA A 148 -16.32 7.78 -16.68
CA ALA A 148 -17.68 7.43 -17.04
C ALA A 148 -18.64 8.61 -16.77
N LEU A 149 -19.71 8.69 -17.57
CA LEU A 149 -20.67 9.78 -17.50
C LEU A 149 -21.19 10.04 -16.07
N GLY A 150 -21.11 11.30 -15.64
CA GLY A 150 -21.58 11.72 -14.31
C GLY A 150 -20.68 11.29 -13.16
N LYS A 151 -19.48 10.75 -13.43
CA LYS A 151 -18.50 10.41 -12.39
C LYS A 151 -17.35 11.40 -12.42
N SER A 152 -16.94 11.88 -11.24
CA SER A 152 -15.78 12.75 -11.07
C SER A 152 -14.44 11.99 -11.10
N TYR A 153 -14.49 10.67 -10.95
CA TYR A 153 -13.33 9.79 -10.90
C TYR A 153 -13.60 8.50 -11.65
N ILE A 154 -12.56 7.89 -12.21
CA ILE A 154 -12.60 6.52 -12.70
C ILE A 154 -12.81 5.58 -11.52
N SER A 155 -13.44 4.44 -11.76
CA SER A 155 -13.67 3.43 -10.73
C SER A 155 -12.35 3.07 -10.04
N GLY A 156 -12.27 3.29 -8.73
CA GLY A 156 -11.05 3.09 -7.92
C GLY A 156 -10.15 4.32 -7.77
N HIS A 157 -10.22 5.31 -8.66
CA HIS A 157 -9.36 6.49 -8.59
C HIS A 157 -9.77 7.50 -7.51
N ASN A 158 -11.02 7.43 -7.03
CA ASN A 158 -11.49 8.24 -5.90
C ASN A 158 -10.88 7.83 -4.53
N GLN A 159 -10.14 6.73 -4.48
CA GLN A 159 -9.44 6.25 -3.27
C GLN A 159 -7.93 6.46 -3.31
N ILE A 160 -7.36 6.85 -4.46
CA ILE A 160 -5.93 7.14 -4.57
C ILE A 160 -5.63 8.36 -3.68
N GLY A 161 -4.75 8.18 -2.69
CA GLY A 161 -4.33 9.23 -1.75
C GLY A 161 -5.21 9.43 -0.50
N LYS A 162 -6.43 8.86 -0.43
CA LYS A 162 -7.23 8.94 0.79
C LYS A 162 -6.72 7.94 1.83
N LYS A 163 -6.15 8.45 2.94
CA LYS A 163 -5.86 7.62 4.12
C LYS A 163 -7.14 6.91 4.55
N GLN A 164 -7.19 5.61 4.33
CA GLN A 164 -8.33 4.81 4.78
C GLN A 164 -8.42 4.88 6.30
N SER A 165 -9.63 4.99 6.84
CA SER A 165 -9.81 4.97 8.29
C SER A 165 -9.29 3.66 8.86
N LYS A 166 -8.75 3.69 10.09
CA LYS A 166 -8.29 2.48 10.80
C LYS A 166 -9.38 1.40 10.83
N GLU A 167 -10.64 1.82 10.91
CA GLU A 167 -11.80 0.93 10.92
C GLU A 167 -12.11 0.32 9.56
N SER A 168 -11.97 1.07 8.46
CA SER A 168 -12.10 0.53 7.10
C SER A 168 -10.98 -0.47 6.79
N ILE A 169 -9.75 -0.15 7.20
CA ILE A 169 -8.61 -1.09 7.13
C ILE A 169 -8.92 -2.33 7.96
N LYS A 170 -9.42 -2.20 9.20
CA LYS A 170 -9.83 -3.32 10.06
C LYS A 170 -10.92 -4.16 9.41
N LYS A 171 -11.96 -3.57 8.82
CA LYS A 171 -13.06 -4.29 8.11
C LYS A 171 -12.55 -5.03 6.87
N ARG A 172 -11.68 -4.41 6.06
CA ARG A 172 -11.07 -5.08 4.89
C ARG A 172 -10.16 -6.21 5.31
N VAL A 173 -9.31 -5.96 6.32
CA VAL A 173 -8.46 -7.00 6.90
C VAL A 173 -9.32 -8.13 7.47
N LEU A 174 -10.41 -7.87 8.19
CA LEU A 174 -11.33 -8.91 8.67
C LEU A 174 -12.06 -9.66 7.54
N LYS A 175 -12.39 -8.99 6.43
CA LYS A 175 -13.02 -9.64 5.26
C LYS A 175 -12.04 -10.52 4.49
N CYS A 176 -10.77 -10.11 4.39
CA CYS A 176 -9.71 -10.89 3.76
C CYS A 176 -9.09 -11.92 4.73
N LYS A 177 -9.16 -11.67 6.04
CA LYS A 177 -8.78 -12.59 7.09
C LYS A 177 -9.94 -13.54 7.37
N GLY A 178 -9.93 -14.67 6.67
CA GLY A 178 -10.51 -15.88 7.24
C GLY A 178 -11.98 -16.06 6.91
N GLN A 179 -12.25 -16.39 5.64
CA GLN A 179 -13.17 -17.51 5.48
C GLN A 179 -12.45 -18.73 6.05
N LYS A 180 -12.75 -19.03 7.32
CA LYS A 180 -12.44 -20.33 7.89
C LYS A 180 -13.25 -21.35 7.12
N ARG A 181 -12.63 -22.49 6.78
CA ARG A 181 -13.41 -23.67 6.41
C ARG A 181 -14.28 -24.08 7.61
N PRO A 182 -15.35 -24.87 7.39
CA PRO A 182 -16.20 -25.37 8.49
C PRO A 182 -15.42 -26.06 9.62
N ASP A 183 -14.21 -26.57 9.34
CA ASP A 183 -13.27 -27.19 10.28
C ASP A 183 -12.48 -26.21 11.17
N GLY A 184 -12.65 -24.89 11.00
CA GLY A 184 -11.97 -23.86 11.81
C GLY A 184 -10.57 -23.45 11.31
N ASN A 185 -10.04 -24.10 10.27
CA ASN A 185 -8.75 -23.75 9.69
C ASN A 185 -8.86 -22.56 8.72
N TRP A 186 -7.83 -21.70 8.76
CA TRP A 186 -7.66 -20.64 7.78
C TRP A 186 -7.44 -21.26 6.39
N ASN A 187 -7.91 -20.59 5.34
CA ASN A 187 -7.71 -21.00 3.94
C ASN A 187 -6.54 -20.21 3.34
N PRO A 188 -5.26 -20.51 3.64
CA PRO A 188 -4.17 -20.03 2.81
C PRO A 188 -4.25 -20.85 1.53
N TRP A 189 -4.56 -20.20 0.43
CA TRP A 189 -4.58 -20.73 -0.94
C TRP A 189 -3.28 -21.44 -1.34
N THR A 190 -2.27 -21.47 -0.46
CA THR A 190 -0.93 -22.00 -0.65
C THR A 190 -0.35 -22.78 0.54
N LYS A 191 -1.08 -23.10 1.64
CA LYS A 191 -0.45 -23.97 2.68
C LYS A 191 -0.15 -25.33 2.06
N GLY A 192 1.11 -25.74 2.16
CA GLY A 192 1.57 -27.00 1.60
C GLY A 192 1.76 -26.99 0.09
N LEU A 193 1.43 -25.90 -0.61
CA LEU A 193 1.76 -25.77 -2.04
C LEU A 193 3.08 -25.02 -2.19
N THR A 194 4.07 -25.70 -2.73
CA THR A 194 5.40 -25.20 -3.04
C THR A 194 5.62 -25.17 -4.56
N LYS A 195 6.77 -24.68 -5.02
CA LYS A 195 7.11 -24.70 -6.45
C LYS A 195 7.33 -26.12 -6.97
N GLU A 196 7.69 -27.02 -6.05
CA GLU A 196 8.03 -28.42 -6.31
C GLU A 196 6.77 -29.26 -6.46
N ASN A 197 5.73 -29.02 -5.64
CA ASN A 197 4.54 -29.87 -5.60
C ASN A 197 3.29 -29.26 -6.27
N SER A 198 3.36 -28.02 -6.79
CA SER A 198 2.23 -27.37 -7.45
C SER A 198 2.59 -26.79 -8.81
N SER A 199 2.01 -27.36 -9.87
CA SER A 199 2.18 -26.90 -11.26
C SER A 199 1.71 -25.46 -11.46
N ILE A 200 0.65 -25.05 -10.74
CA ILE A 200 0.11 -23.69 -10.77
C ILE A 200 1.12 -22.70 -10.19
N ILE A 201 1.67 -22.99 -9.00
CA ILE A 201 2.69 -22.12 -8.37
C ILE A 201 3.95 -22.07 -9.23
N LYS A 202 4.37 -23.21 -9.81
CA LYS A 202 5.51 -23.26 -10.72
C LYS A 202 5.29 -22.36 -11.95
N LYS A 203 4.10 -22.41 -12.57
CA LYS A 203 3.74 -21.56 -13.72
C LYS A 203 3.69 -20.08 -13.34
N MET A 204 3.11 -19.75 -12.19
CA MET A 204 3.10 -18.37 -11.67
C MET A 204 4.51 -17.87 -11.37
N ALA A 205 5.35 -18.66 -10.71
CA ALA A 205 6.74 -18.31 -10.41
C ALA A 205 7.55 -18.07 -11.70
N LYS A 206 7.35 -18.91 -12.74
CA LYS A 206 7.98 -18.73 -14.05
C LYS A 206 7.53 -17.41 -14.71
N LYS A 207 6.23 -17.10 -14.67
CA LYS A 207 5.70 -15.83 -15.19
C LYS A 207 6.26 -14.63 -14.44
N THR A 208 6.22 -14.64 -13.10
CA THR A 208 6.78 -13.57 -12.27
C THR A 208 8.27 -13.40 -12.51
N SER A 209 9.03 -14.49 -12.59
CA SER A 209 10.48 -14.44 -12.90
C SER A 209 10.74 -13.80 -14.26
N LYS A 210 9.99 -14.18 -15.31
CA LYS A 210 10.11 -13.57 -16.64
C LYS A 210 9.81 -12.07 -16.60
N THR A 211 8.69 -11.67 -16.01
CA THR A 211 8.31 -10.25 -15.89
C THR A 211 9.32 -9.45 -15.07
N MET A 212 9.86 -10.02 -13.99
CA MET A 212 10.89 -9.33 -13.19
C MET A 212 12.18 -9.17 -13.99
N LYS A 213 12.63 -10.19 -14.71
CA LYS A 213 13.81 -10.08 -15.59
C LYS A 213 13.62 -8.99 -16.64
N GLU A 214 12.46 -8.95 -17.29
CA GLU A 214 12.12 -7.90 -18.28
C GLU A 214 12.13 -6.50 -17.64
N LYS A 215 11.57 -6.35 -16.43
CA LYS A 215 11.55 -5.07 -15.73
C LYS A 215 12.93 -4.61 -15.24
N PHE A 216 13.80 -5.54 -14.85
CA PHE A 216 15.16 -5.24 -14.44
C PHE A 216 16.06 -4.78 -15.61
N LEU A 217 15.60 -4.89 -16.86
CA LEU A 217 16.25 -4.26 -18.01
C LEU A 217 15.95 -2.76 -18.11
N ASP A 218 14.92 -2.26 -17.42
CA ASP A 218 14.58 -0.82 -17.38
C ASP A 218 15.29 -0.16 -16.19
N PRO A 219 16.26 0.75 -16.42
CA PRO A 219 16.98 1.44 -15.35
C PRO A 219 16.06 2.17 -14.37
N LYS A 220 14.97 2.77 -14.85
CA LYS A 220 14.02 3.51 -14.00
C LYS A 220 13.30 2.61 -13.02
N PHE A 221 13.02 1.36 -13.43
CA PHE A 221 12.42 0.37 -12.54
C PHE A 221 13.42 -0.04 -11.46
N CYS A 222 14.67 -0.29 -11.83
CA CYS A 222 15.74 -0.63 -10.90
C CYS A 222 15.94 0.47 -9.85
N ASP A 223 16.08 1.74 -10.26
CA ASP A 223 16.26 2.88 -9.36
C ASP A 223 15.14 2.96 -8.32
N LYS A 224 13.88 2.87 -8.78
CA LYS A 224 12.71 2.91 -7.89
C LYS A 224 12.63 1.69 -6.99
N TRP A 225 13.02 0.52 -7.50
CA TRP A 225 13.05 -0.71 -6.73
C TRP A 225 14.12 -0.60 -5.61
N PHE A 226 15.30 -0.07 -5.90
CA PHE A 226 16.37 0.17 -4.92
C PHE A 226 15.96 1.20 -3.86
N GLU A 227 15.42 2.35 -4.29
CA GLU A 227 14.92 3.38 -3.38
C GLU A 227 13.87 2.80 -2.42
N SER A 228 12.96 1.96 -2.93
CA SER A 228 11.91 1.35 -2.11
C SER A 228 12.41 0.29 -1.13
N HIS A 229 13.50 -0.40 -1.45
CA HIS A 229 14.11 -1.39 -0.56
C HIS A 229 15.12 -0.76 0.39
N GLY A 230 15.46 0.52 0.21
CA GLY A 230 16.47 1.21 1.02
C GLY A 230 17.81 0.50 0.96
N VAL A 231 18.16 -0.05 -0.21
CA VAL A 231 19.43 -0.75 -0.42
C VAL A 231 20.54 0.28 -0.34
N LEU A 232 21.20 0.32 0.81
CA LEU A 232 22.34 1.18 1.09
C LEU A 232 23.49 0.29 1.57
N PRO A 233 24.75 0.68 1.30
CA PRO A 233 25.88 -0.04 1.85
C PRO A 233 25.75 -0.10 3.36
N ASN A 234 25.91 -1.28 3.93
CA ASN A 234 25.90 -1.48 5.36
C ASN A 234 27.20 -0.94 5.99
N LYS A 235 27.27 -0.85 7.32
CA LYS A 235 28.46 -0.30 8.01
C LYS A 235 29.73 -1.10 7.76
N PHE A 236 29.61 -2.40 7.49
CA PHE A 236 30.74 -3.27 7.19
C PHE A 236 31.25 -2.99 5.76
N GLU A 237 30.37 -2.99 4.77
CA GLU A 237 30.70 -2.61 3.39
C GLU A 237 31.32 -1.22 3.31
N MET A 238 30.75 -0.21 3.99
CA MET A 238 31.32 1.14 4.03
C MET A 238 32.76 1.16 4.58
N LYS A 239 33.07 0.32 5.57
CA LYS A 239 34.44 0.23 6.11
C LYS A 239 35.39 -0.40 5.10
N ILE A 240 34.95 -1.44 4.41
CA ILE A 240 35.75 -2.08 3.36
C ILE A 240 35.96 -1.13 2.19
N ASP A 241 34.93 -0.39 1.76
CA ASP A 241 35.05 0.63 0.73
C ASP A 241 36.10 1.69 1.10
N ASN A 242 36.05 2.24 2.33
CA ASN A 242 37.06 3.19 2.80
C ASN A 242 38.48 2.61 2.77
N ILE A 243 38.67 1.35 3.19
CA ILE A 243 39.97 0.69 3.11
C ILE A 243 40.41 0.58 1.65
N LEU A 244 39.53 0.15 0.75
CA LEU A 244 39.83 0.02 -0.68
C LEU A 244 40.22 1.36 -1.30
N GLN A 245 39.48 2.43 -1.01
CA GLN A 245 39.80 3.76 -1.52
C GLN A 245 41.10 4.34 -0.93
N GLU A 246 41.50 3.91 0.27
CA GLU A 246 42.77 4.31 0.87
C GLU A 246 43.98 3.67 0.17
N ILE A 247 43.93 2.36 -0.11
CA ILE A 247 45.07 1.60 -0.65
C ILE A 247 45.09 1.53 -2.19
N PHE A 248 43.92 1.56 -2.85
CA PHE A 248 43.74 1.44 -4.29
C PHE A 248 42.67 2.43 -4.80
N PRO A 249 42.94 3.74 -4.74
CA PRO A 249 41.96 4.78 -5.04
C PRO A 249 41.41 4.64 -6.46
N ASN A 250 40.08 4.64 -6.61
CA ASN A 250 39.36 4.53 -7.88
C ASN A 250 39.57 3.22 -8.66
N GLU A 251 40.15 2.18 -8.06
CA GLU A 251 40.31 0.88 -8.73
C GLU A 251 39.22 -0.14 -8.37
N TRP A 252 38.45 0.15 -7.32
CA TRP A 252 37.36 -0.68 -6.85
C TRP A 252 36.07 0.12 -6.81
N LYS A 253 34.98 -0.53 -7.26
CA LYS A 253 33.62 0.01 -7.24
C LYS A 253 32.74 -0.87 -6.36
N TYR A 254 32.02 -0.25 -5.42
CA TYR A 254 30.91 -0.91 -4.75
C TYR A 254 29.78 -1.17 -5.75
N VAL A 255 29.38 -2.43 -5.88
CA VAL A 255 28.31 -2.89 -6.77
C VAL A 255 27.23 -3.70 -6.03
N GLY A 256 27.34 -3.84 -4.70
CA GLY A 256 26.35 -4.51 -3.83
C GLY A 256 24.97 -3.86 -3.81
N ASN A 257 24.81 -2.71 -4.47
CA ASN A 257 23.52 -2.09 -4.81
C ASN A 257 22.86 -2.69 -6.06
N PHE A 258 23.26 -3.89 -6.49
CA PHE A 258 22.77 -4.56 -7.71
C PHE A 258 23.11 -3.82 -9.01
N ASP A 259 24.19 -3.06 -9.01
CA ASP A 259 24.68 -2.37 -10.21
C ASP A 259 25.28 -3.35 -11.23
N THR A 260 25.90 -4.44 -10.76
CA THR A 260 26.52 -5.45 -11.64
C THR A 260 26.10 -6.87 -11.27
N PHE A 261 25.78 -7.68 -12.29
CA PHE A 261 25.47 -9.10 -12.13
C PHE A 261 26.42 -9.97 -12.97
N ILE A 262 27.00 -10.99 -12.35
CA ILE A 262 27.85 -11.99 -12.99
C ILE A 262 27.17 -13.35 -12.82
N GLY A 263 26.68 -13.92 -13.92
CA GLY A 263 25.96 -15.19 -13.87
C GLY A 263 24.68 -15.17 -13.02
N GLY A 264 24.06 -14.00 -12.84
CA GLY A 264 22.87 -13.85 -12.00
C GLY A 264 23.14 -13.70 -10.50
N LYS A 265 24.40 -13.51 -10.08
CA LYS A 265 24.77 -13.13 -8.71
C LYS A 265 25.39 -11.73 -8.74
N CYS A 266 25.10 -10.93 -7.73
CA CYS A 266 25.67 -9.60 -7.55
C CYS A 266 26.81 -9.68 -6.53
N PRO A 267 28.04 -9.30 -6.87
CA PRO A 267 29.12 -9.15 -5.89
C PRO A 267 28.95 -7.87 -5.08
N ASP A 268 29.72 -7.72 -4.01
CA ASP A 268 29.70 -6.49 -3.19
C ASP A 268 30.64 -5.43 -3.78
N PHE A 269 31.84 -5.84 -4.18
CA PHE A 269 32.82 -4.98 -4.84
C PHE A 269 33.39 -5.63 -6.10
N LEU A 270 33.57 -4.81 -7.11
CA LEU A 270 34.14 -5.17 -8.40
C LEU A 270 35.37 -4.31 -8.67
N ASN A 271 36.47 -4.95 -9.05
CA ASN A 271 37.63 -4.23 -9.56
C ASN A 271 37.32 -3.67 -10.96
N ILE A 272 37.64 -2.40 -11.20
CA ILE A 272 37.34 -1.67 -12.44
C ILE A 272 38.59 -1.29 -13.25
N ASN A 273 39.78 -1.77 -12.85
CA ASN A 273 41.05 -1.53 -13.55
C ASN A 273 41.32 -2.53 -14.70
N GLY A 274 40.39 -3.44 -14.97
CA GLY A 274 40.51 -4.50 -15.97
C GLY A 274 40.85 -5.88 -15.39
N GLN A 275 41.29 -5.97 -14.13
CA GLN A 275 41.48 -7.23 -13.45
C GLN A 275 40.12 -7.89 -13.14
N LYS A 276 40.00 -9.19 -13.42
CA LYS A 276 38.80 -9.98 -13.06
C LYS A 276 38.84 -10.39 -11.58
N LYS A 277 38.72 -9.42 -10.68
CA LYS A 277 38.74 -9.63 -9.23
C LYS A 277 37.47 -9.07 -8.57
N LEU A 278 36.99 -9.80 -7.56
CA LEU A 278 35.81 -9.47 -6.76
C LEU A 278 36.15 -9.53 -5.27
N ILE A 279 35.46 -8.71 -4.47
CA ILE A 279 35.47 -8.83 -3.01
C ILE A 279 34.03 -9.02 -2.52
N GLU A 280 33.84 -9.97 -1.61
CA GLU A 280 32.58 -10.29 -0.93
C GLU A 280 32.71 -10.05 0.58
N CYS A 281 31.72 -9.40 1.16
CA CYS A 281 31.62 -9.04 2.57
C CYS A 281 30.62 -9.96 3.29
N PHE A 282 31.14 -10.96 4.00
CA PHE A 282 30.32 -11.93 4.69
C PHE A 282 30.08 -11.56 6.16
N GLY A 283 28.82 -11.36 6.53
CA GLY A 283 28.40 -11.25 7.93
C GLY A 283 28.35 -12.62 8.62
N ASP A 284 28.97 -12.74 9.80
CA ASP A 284 29.12 -14.01 10.54
C ASP A 284 27.77 -14.67 10.90
N TYR A 285 26.73 -13.86 11.09
CA TYR A 285 25.39 -14.34 11.41
C TYR A 285 24.63 -14.87 10.19
N TRP A 286 24.89 -14.30 9.00
CA TRP A 286 24.06 -14.53 7.80
C TRP A 286 24.66 -15.56 6.86
N HIS A 287 25.97 -15.76 6.91
CA HIS A 287 26.70 -16.62 5.98
C HIS A 287 27.35 -17.80 6.70
N LYS A 288 27.51 -18.90 5.95
CA LYS A 288 28.25 -20.09 6.35
C LYS A 288 29.47 -20.26 5.46
N LYS A 289 30.44 -21.07 5.91
CA LYS A 289 31.67 -21.31 5.14
C LYS A 289 31.42 -21.98 3.79
N GLU A 290 30.34 -22.78 3.70
CA GLU A 290 29.95 -23.43 2.45
C GLU A 290 29.55 -22.40 1.37
N ASP A 291 29.01 -21.25 1.79
CA ASP A 291 28.62 -20.17 0.89
C ASP A 291 29.84 -19.56 0.18
N GLU A 292 31.02 -19.54 0.83
CA GLU A 292 32.25 -19.08 0.18
C GLU A 292 32.58 -19.96 -1.03
N LYS A 293 32.52 -21.28 -0.83
CA LYS A 293 32.84 -22.24 -1.88
C LYS A 293 31.84 -22.13 -3.04
N GLU A 294 30.54 -22.07 -2.73
CA GLU A 294 29.50 -21.88 -3.77
C GLU A 294 29.74 -20.61 -4.58
N ARG A 295 29.98 -19.47 -3.92
CA ARG A 295 30.19 -18.19 -4.60
C ARG A 295 31.49 -18.15 -5.38
N LYS A 296 32.57 -18.69 -4.81
CA LYS A 296 33.88 -18.78 -5.48
C LYS A 296 33.79 -19.61 -6.74
N ASP A 297 33.19 -20.80 -6.65
CA ASP A 297 33.00 -21.70 -7.80
C ASP A 297 32.07 -21.06 -8.84
N HIS A 298 31.05 -20.31 -8.41
CA HIS A 298 30.18 -19.56 -9.31
C HIS A 298 30.93 -18.49 -10.10
N PHE A 299 31.68 -17.60 -9.45
CA PHE A 299 32.38 -16.53 -10.14
C PHE A 299 33.61 -17.01 -10.94
N LYS A 300 34.27 -18.09 -10.49
CA LYS A 300 35.41 -18.68 -11.21
C LYS A 300 35.02 -19.16 -12.61
N LYS A 301 33.78 -19.64 -12.80
CA LYS A 301 33.24 -20.02 -14.13
C LYS A 301 33.23 -18.87 -15.14
N TYR A 302 33.21 -17.62 -14.66
CA TYR A 302 33.25 -16.42 -15.49
C TYR A 302 34.66 -15.78 -15.55
N GLY A 303 35.66 -16.47 -14.99
CA GLY A 303 37.05 -16.04 -14.97
C GLY A 303 37.37 -15.01 -13.89
N PHE A 304 36.53 -14.86 -12.87
CA PHE A 304 36.80 -13.97 -11.74
C PHE A 304 37.44 -14.71 -10.57
N ASP A 305 38.44 -14.09 -9.97
CA ASP A 305 38.93 -14.46 -8.65
C ASP A 305 38.15 -13.68 -7.58
N THR A 306 37.86 -14.34 -6.45
CA THR A 306 37.03 -13.76 -5.39
C THR A 306 37.75 -13.83 -4.05
N LEU A 307 37.82 -12.70 -3.36
CA LEU A 307 38.28 -12.58 -1.98
C LEU A 307 37.09 -12.41 -1.05
N PHE A 308 37.01 -13.24 0.00
CA PHE A 308 36.02 -13.10 1.06
C PHE A 308 36.63 -12.37 2.25
N ILE A 309 35.91 -11.38 2.76
CA ILE A 309 36.22 -10.70 4.01
C ILE A 309 35.07 -10.96 4.96
N TRP A 310 35.38 -11.55 6.11
CA TRP A 310 34.38 -11.83 7.16
C TRP A 310 34.27 -10.67 8.13
N GLU A 311 33.07 -10.48 8.68
CA GLU A 311 32.78 -9.40 9.63
C GLU A 311 33.71 -9.44 10.86
N HIS A 312 33.99 -10.61 11.45
CA HIS A 312 34.94 -10.71 12.56
C HIS A 312 36.39 -10.30 12.21
N GLU A 313 36.78 -10.28 10.93
CA GLU A 313 38.11 -9.80 10.51
C GLU A 313 38.25 -8.29 10.69
N LEU A 314 37.14 -7.53 10.77
CA LEU A 314 37.14 -6.08 11.03
C LEU A 314 37.75 -5.68 12.38
N LYS A 315 38.00 -6.66 13.28
CA LYS A 315 38.74 -6.42 14.52
C LYS A 315 40.18 -5.96 14.26
N SER A 316 40.74 -6.24 13.07
CA SER A 316 42.10 -5.84 12.71
C SER A 316 42.16 -5.31 11.28
N GLU A 317 42.07 -3.99 11.14
CA GLU A 317 42.14 -3.30 9.85
C GLU A 317 43.44 -3.61 9.10
N LYS A 318 44.58 -3.62 9.79
CA LYS A 318 45.89 -3.98 9.22
C LYS A 318 45.88 -5.37 8.58
N ARG A 319 45.21 -6.34 9.21
CA ARG A 319 45.09 -7.70 8.66
C ARG A 319 44.27 -7.71 7.38
N ILE A 320 43.21 -6.91 7.30
CA ILE A 320 42.38 -6.77 6.10
C ILE A 320 43.18 -6.10 4.98
N LYS A 321 43.86 -4.99 5.24
CA LYS A 321 44.72 -4.30 4.26
C LYS A 321 45.73 -5.26 3.64
N ASN A 322 46.50 -5.96 4.46
CA ASN A 322 47.46 -6.96 4.00
C ASN A 322 46.80 -8.10 3.19
N LYS A 323 45.58 -8.51 3.55
CA LYS A 323 44.83 -9.56 2.84
C LYS A 323 44.41 -9.09 1.45
N ILE A 324 43.93 -7.84 1.34
CA ILE A 324 43.52 -7.23 0.07
C ILE A 324 44.75 -6.99 -0.83
N GLU A 325 45.83 -6.43 -0.31
CA GLU A 325 47.08 -6.23 -1.08
C GLU A 325 47.64 -7.53 -1.64
N LYS A 326 47.69 -8.59 -0.81
CA LYS A 326 48.11 -9.93 -1.28
C LYS A 326 47.19 -10.49 -2.35
N PHE A 327 45.91 -10.19 -2.30
CA PHE A 327 44.95 -10.63 -3.31
C PHE A 327 45.06 -9.83 -4.60
N TYR A 328 45.32 -8.53 -4.49
CA TYR A 328 45.52 -7.62 -5.62
C TYR A 328 46.77 -7.99 -6.43
N ASN A 329 47.89 -8.29 -5.75
CA ASN A 329 49.18 -8.61 -6.39
C ASN A 329 49.32 -10.05 -6.91
N ARG A 330 48.32 -10.91 -6.70
CA ARG A 330 48.25 -12.26 -7.31
C ARG A 330 47.72 -12.17 -8.72
#